data_AF-A0A1I4D5N1-F1
#
_entry.id   AF-A0A1I4D5N1-F1
#
_cell.length_a   1.000
_cell.length_b   1.000
_cell.length_c   1.000
_cell.angle_alpha   90.00
_cell.angle_beta   90.00
_cell.angle_gamma   90.00
#
_symmetry.space_group_name_H-M   'P 1'
#
loop_
_entity.id
_entity.type
_entity.pdbx_description
1 polymer ?
#
loop_
_entity_poly.entity_id
_entity_poly.type
_entity_poly.pdbx_seq_one_letter_code
_entity_poly.pdbx_strand_id
1 'polypeptide(L)'
;MAQVLHGTVTTTEAVRRAIQNSQESLRALAKRYGINQKTVAKWKKRTSAGDLPTGPKEPRSTVLSIEEEAILVAFRRHTLLPLDDCLYALQPTRLIRRSSRG
;
A
#
# COMPACT_ATOMS: atom_id res chain seq x y z
N MET A 1 -8.49 6.22 11.01
CA MET A 1 -9.06 5.80 9.70
C MET A 1 -9.17 4.29 9.73
N ALA A 2 -10.36 3.73 9.55
CA ALA A 2 -10.53 2.28 9.58
C ALA A 2 -9.73 1.65 8.42
N GLN A 3 -8.86 0.68 8.72
CA GLN A 3 -8.20 -0.11 7.68
C GLN A 3 -9.28 -0.84 6.88
N VAL A 4 -9.38 -0.55 5.58
CA VAL A 4 -10.21 -1.32 4.66
C VAL A 4 -9.51 -2.66 4.46
N LEU A 5 -9.91 -3.66 5.23
CA LEU A 5 -9.38 -5.01 5.14
C LEU A 5 -10.18 -5.80 4.10
N HIS A 6 -9.48 -6.46 3.20
CA HIS A 6 -10.10 -7.40 2.27
C HIS A 6 -10.81 -8.52 3.06
N GLY A 7 -11.95 -9.02 2.58
CA GLY A 7 -12.80 -9.98 3.32
C GLY A 7 -12.11 -11.28 3.73
N THR A 8 -10.97 -11.60 3.10
CA THR A 8 -10.15 -12.79 3.40
C THR A 8 -9.03 -12.52 4.42
N VAL A 9 -8.87 -11.29 4.94
CA VAL A 9 -7.80 -10.97 5.88
C VAL A 9 -8.15 -11.49 7.28
N THR A 10 -7.61 -12.66 7.61
CA THR A 10 -7.82 -13.30 8.91
C THR A 10 -7.05 -12.61 10.05
N THR A 11 -5.92 -11.96 9.75
CA THR A 11 -5.09 -11.27 10.75
C THR A 11 -5.34 -9.77 10.72
N THR A 12 -6.40 -9.35 11.39
CA THR A 12 -6.73 -7.93 11.60
C THR A 12 -5.78 -7.29 12.62
N GLU A 13 -5.73 -5.96 12.66
CA GLU A 13 -4.94 -5.23 13.65
C GLU A 13 -5.27 -5.66 15.09
N ALA A 14 -6.56 -5.87 15.39
CA ALA A 14 -7.01 -6.32 16.71
C ALA A 14 -6.41 -7.68 17.10
N VAL A 15 -6.42 -8.66 16.17
CA VAL A 15 -5.82 -9.98 16.39
C VAL A 15 -4.31 -9.87 16.61
N ARG A 16 -3.62 -9.02 15.84
CA ARG A 16 -2.17 -8.81 15.96
C ARG A 16 -1.80 -8.20 17.31
N ARG A 17 -2.55 -7.18 17.78
CA ARG A 17 -2.38 -6.58 19.11
C ARG A 17 -2.63 -7.61 20.22
N ALA A 18 -3.67 -8.43 20.09
CA ALA A 18 -3.96 -9.48 21.06
C ALA A 18 -2.85 -10.54 21.14
N ILE A 19 -2.23 -10.89 20.01
CA ILE A 19 -1.06 -11.78 19.97
C ILE A 19 0.16 -11.16 20.64
N GLN A 20 0.43 -9.87 20.43
CA GLN A 20 1.56 -9.16 21.04
C GLN A 20 1.44 -9.07 22.56
N ASN A 21 0.24 -8.79 23.07
CA ASN A 21 0.00 -8.61 24.50
C ASN A 21 -0.17 -9.92 25.27
N SER A 22 -0.26 -11.06 24.59
CA SER A 22 -0.52 -12.36 25.22
C SER A 22 0.77 -13.10 25.62
N GLN A 23 0.79 -13.60 26.86
CA GLN A 23 1.82 -14.51 27.38
C GLN A 23 1.54 -15.99 27.06
N GLU A 24 0.42 -16.29 26.40
CA GLU A 24 0.05 -17.65 26.02
C GLU A 24 1.06 -18.28 25.03
N SER A 25 1.06 -19.61 24.98
CA SER A 25 1.86 -20.37 24.02
C SER A 25 1.41 -20.11 22.58
N LEU A 26 2.35 -20.22 21.64
CA LEU A 26 2.06 -20.05 20.20
C LEU A 26 0.96 -21.01 19.71
N ARG A 27 0.92 -22.22 20.26
CA ARG A 27 -0.06 -23.26 19.91
C ARG A 27 -1.48 -22.89 20.36
N ALA A 28 -1.62 -22.31 21.55
CA ALA A 28 -2.92 -21.86 22.07
C ALA A 28 -3.49 -20.71 21.22
N LEU A 29 -2.66 -19.70 20.92
CA LEU A 29 -3.04 -18.57 20.08
C LEU A 29 -3.37 -18.99 18.64
N ALA A 30 -2.60 -19.91 18.07
CA ALA A 30 -2.86 -20.47 16.74
C ALA A 30 -4.23 -21.16 16.67
N LYS A 31 -4.58 -21.96 17.68
CA LYS A 31 -5.87 -22.66 17.76
C LYS A 31 -7.03 -21.67 17.95
N ARG A 32 -6.87 -20.66 18.80
CA ARG A 32 -7.89 -19.66 19.11
C ARG A 32 -8.27 -18.80 17.90
N TYR A 33 -7.27 -18.37 17.13
CA TYR A 33 -7.48 -17.48 15.98
C TYR A 33 -7.52 -18.22 14.64
N GLY A 34 -7.36 -19.54 14.61
CA GLY A 34 -7.37 -20.33 13.37
C GLY A 34 -6.22 -19.99 12.42
N ILE A 35 -5.07 -19.54 12.95
CA ILE A 35 -3.91 -19.10 12.16
C ILE A 35 -2.69 -19.99 12.38
N ASN A 36 -1.79 -20.04 11.40
CA ASN A 36 -0.56 -20.82 11.50
C ASN A 36 0.31 -20.32 12.68
N GLN A 37 0.90 -21.24 13.44
CA GLN A 37 1.84 -20.92 14.54
C GLN A 37 3.01 -20.04 14.07
N LYS A 38 3.48 -20.20 12.84
CA LYS A 38 4.51 -19.32 12.25
C LYS A 38 4.05 -17.87 12.16
N THR A 39 2.77 -17.65 11.85
CA THR A 39 2.15 -16.32 11.80
C THR A 39 2.05 -15.71 13.20
N VAL A 40 1.68 -16.50 14.21
CA VAL A 40 1.68 -16.06 15.62
C VAL A 40 3.10 -15.66 16.06
N ALA A 41 4.10 -16.50 15.78
CA ALA A 41 5.49 -16.24 16.13
C ALA A 41 6.01 -14.96 15.45
N LYS A 42 5.67 -14.76 14.17
CA LYS A 42 5.99 -13.55 13.41
C LYS A 42 5.40 -12.31 14.06
N TRP A 43 4.11 -12.33 14.42
CA TRP A 43 3.44 -11.19 15.03
C TRP A 43 3.92 -10.89 16.45
N LYS A 44 4.25 -11.92 17.25
CA LYS A 44 4.80 -11.75 18.59
C LYS A 44 6.19 -11.08 18.60
N LYS A 45 6.98 -11.27 17.54
CA LYS A 45 8.30 -10.65 17.38
C LYS A 45 8.27 -9.25 16.73
N ARG A 46 7.15 -8.83 16.14
CA ARG A 46 7.05 -7.51 15.50
C ARG A 46 6.86 -6.41 16.54
N THR A 47 7.43 -5.23 16.27
CA THR A 47 7.29 -4.05 17.13
C THR A 47 5.94 -3.34 16.95
N SER A 48 5.32 -3.46 15.78
CA SER A 48 4.04 -2.81 15.45
C SER A 48 3.01 -3.81 14.94
N ALA A 49 1.75 -3.64 15.36
CA ALA A 49 0.58 -4.37 14.87
C ALA A 49 -0.06 -3.73 13.63
N GLY A 50 0.18 -2.44 13.42
CA GLY A 50 -0.37 -1.67 12.29
C GLY A 50 0.30 -2.03 10.97
N ASP A 51 -0.39 -1.76 9.87
CA ASP A 51 0.23 -1.86 8.56
C ASP A 51 1.20 -0.69 8.38
N LEU A 52 2.41 -1.02 7.95
CA LEU A 52 3.41 -0.03 7.59
C LEU A 52 3.34 0.24 6.08
N PRO A 53 3.57 1.48 5.64
CA PRO A 53 3.62 1.80 4.23
C PRO A 53 4.63 0.89 3.55
N THR A 54 4.15 0.10 2.60
CA THR A 54 4.96 -0.82 1.81
C THR A 54 5.21 -0.14 0.47
N GLY A 55 6.38 0.46 0.32
CA GLY A 55 6.73 1.18 -0.90
C GLY A 55 7.99 2.04 -0.72
N PRO A 56 8.43 2.71 -1.80
CA PRO A 56 9.51 3.68 -1.72
C PRO A 56 9.18 4.77 -0.69
N LYS A 57 10.20 5.24 0.05
CA LYS A 57 10.04 6.36 1.00
C LYS A 57 9.48 7.61 0.30
N GLU A 58 9.90 7.82 -0.95
CA GLU A 58 9.39 8.86 -1.83
C GLU A 58 8.61 8.20 -2.97
N PRO A 59 7.26 8.19 -2.91
CA PRO A 59 6.44 7.64 -3.97
C PRO A 59 6.46 8.60 -5.16
N ARG A 60 7.41 8.40 -6.08
CA ARG A 60 7.55 9.15 -7.33
C ARG A 60 7.68 8.22 -8.51
N SER A 61 7.29 8.70 -9.68
CA SER A 61 7.52 7.94 -10.91
C SER A 61 9.01 7.91 -11.27
N THR A 62 9.52 6.77 -11.70
CA THR A 62 10.88 6.65 -12.28
C THR A 62 10.93 7.07 -13.75
N VAL A 63 9.76 7.23 -14.39
CA VAL A 63 9.64 7.48 -15.84
C VAL A 63 9.24 8.92 -16.15
N LEU A 64 8.63 9.61 -15.19
CA LEU A 64 8.10 10.96 -15.36
C LEU A 64 8.96 11.99 -14.67
N SER A 65 9.09 13.16 -15.29
CA SER A 65 9.60 14.34 -14.61
C SER A 65 8.62 14.83 -13.56
N ILE A 66 9.13 15.61 -12.59
CA ILE A 66 8.33 16.20 -11.50
C ILE A 66 7.17 17.04 -12.07
N GLU A 67 7.40 17.80 -13.15
CA GLU A 67 6.35 18.58 -13.81
C GLU A 67 5.27 17.70 -14.45
N GLU A 68 5.66 16.64 -15.15
CA GLU A 68 4.71 15.72 -15.79
C GLU A 68 3.87 14.95 -14.77
N GLU A 69 4.46 14.62 -13.62
CA GLU A 69 3.76 14.03 -12.49
C GLU A 69 2.77 15.02 -11.87
N ALA A 70 3.17 16.28 -11.68
CA ALA A 70 2.29 17.34 -11.16
C ALA A 70 1.08 17.57 -12.10
N ILE A 71 1.31 17.63 -13.41
CA ILE A 71 0.25 17.78 -14.41
C ILE A 71 -0.71 16.59 -14.37
N LEU A 72 -0.20 15.36 -14.31
CA LEU A 72 -1.06 14.17 -14.18
C LEU A 72 -1.91 14.20 -12.91
N VAL A 73 -1.31 14.53 -11.76
CA VAL A 73 -2.01 14.55 -10.48
C VAL A 73 -3.10 15.62 -10.50
N ALA A 74 -2.80 16.80 -11.05
CA ALA A 74 -3.79 17.87 -11.24
C ALA A 74 -4.91 17.41 -12.19
N PHE A 75 -4.55 16.88 -13.37
CA PHE A 75 -5.51 16.41 -14.36
C PHE A 75 -6.45 15.35 -13.79
N ARG A 76 -5.90 14.33 -13.11
CA ARG A 76 -6.68 13.28 -12.45
C ARG A 76 -7.63 13.84 -11.38
N ARG A 77 -7.21 14.85 -10.61
CA ARG A 77 -8.07 15.51 -9.61
C ARG A 77 -9.21 16.30 -10.24
N HIS A 78 -9.01 16.85 -11.44
CA HIS A 78 -10.02 17.63 -12.14
C HIS A 78 -10.99 16.77 -12.95
N THR A 79 -10.51 15.72 -13.60
CA THR A 79 -11.33 14.87 -14.49
C THR A 79 -11.88 13.64 -13.79
N LEU A 80 -11.32 13.28 -12.62
CA LEU A 80 -11.65 12.06 -11.87
C LEU A 80 -11.48 10.76 -12.68
N LEU A 81 -10.74 10.83 -13.79
CA LEU A 81 -10.45 9.66 -14.62
C LEU A 81 -9.49 8.70 -13.90
N PRO A 82 -9.54 7.40 -14.23
CA PRO A 82 -8.48 6.44 -13.89
C PRO A 82 -7.10 6.94 -14.32
N LEU A 83 -6.05 6.49 -13.61
CA LEU A 83 -4.68 6.94 -13.89
C LEU A 83 -4.24 6.57 -15.30
N ASP A 84 -4.59 5.37 -15.77
CA ASP A 84 -4.26 4.89 -17.12
C ASP A 84 -4.87 5.77 -18.21
N ASP A 85 -6.13 6.18 -18.03
CA ASP A 85 -6.82 7.08 -18.96
C ASP A 85 -6.20 8.49 -18.95
N CYS A 86 -5.78 8.97 -17.77
CA CYS A 86 -5.04 10.23 -17.65
C CYS A 86 -3.68 10.17 -18.38
N LEU A 87 -2.99 9.03 -18.28
CA LEU A 87 -1.72 8.79 -18.97
C LEU A 87 -1.90 8.80 -20.49
N TYR A 88 -2.94 8.12 -20.98
CA TYR A 88 -3.26 8.08 -22.40
C TYR A 88 -3.64 9.45 -22.95
N ALA A 89 -4.52 10.19 -22.25
CA ALA A 89 -4.94 11.52 -22.65
C ALA A 89 -3.78 12.54 -22.73
N LEU A 90 -2.74 12.38 -21.89
CA LEU A 90 -1.56 13.25 -21.85
C LEU A 90 -0.37 12.72 -22.65
N GLN A 91 -0.50 11.56 -23.31
CA GLN A 91 0.55 10.98 -24.14
C GLN A 91 1.01 11.88 -25.30
N PRO A 92 0.11 12.56 -26.04
CA PRO A 92 0.52 13.46 -27.13
C PRO A 92 1.40 14.62 -26.62
N THR A 93 1.04 15.20 -25.47
CA THR A 93 1.77 16.33 -24.85
C THR A 93 3.15 15.92 -24.35
N ARG A 94 3.31 14.67 -23.90
CA ARG A 94 4.60 14.11 -23.47
C ARG A 94 5.54 13.83 -24.63
N LEU A 95 5.00 13.32 -25.75
CA LEU A 95 5.80 13.04 -26.95
C LEU A 95 6.32 14.34 -27.58
N ILE A 96 5.50 15.40 -27.64
CA ILE A 96 5.91 16.72 -28.15
C ILE A 96 7.04 17.33 -27.31
N ARG A 97 6.96 17.24 -25.97
CA ARG A 97 8.01 17.74 -25.06
C ARG A 97 9.30 16.92 -25.08
N ARG A 98 9.26 15.67 -25.57
CA ARG A 98 10.45 14.83 -25.76
C ARG A 98 11.10 15.07 -27.12
N SER A 99 10.32 15.34 -28.18
CA SER A 99 10.87 15.68 -29.50
C SER A 99 11.50 17.07 -29.56
N SER A 100 11.10 18.00 -28.68
CA SER A 100 11.68 19.36 -28.60
C SER A 100 12.94 19.46 -27.75
N ARG A 101 13.44 18.35 -27.20
CA ARG A 101 14.67 18.26 -26.38
C ARG A 101 15.81 17.50 -27.09
N GLY A 102 15.68 17.31 -28.40
CA GLY A 102 16.73 16.76 -29.28
C GLY A 102 17.44 17.86 -30.05
#